data_AF-A0A351TMB8-F1
#
_entry.id   AF-A0A351TMB8-F1
#
_cell.length_a   1.000
_cell.length_b   1.000
_cell.length_c   1.000
_cell.angle_alpha   90.00
_cell.angle_beta   90.00
_cell.angle_gamma   90.00
#
_symmetry.space_group_name_H-M   'P 1'
#
loop_
_entity.id
_entity.type
_entity.pdbx_description
1 polymer ?
#
loop_
_entity_poly.entity_id
_entity_poly.type
_entity_poly.pdbx_seq_one_letter_code
_entity_poly.pdbx_strand_id
1 'polypeptide(L)'
;MHDYITYLEETIPDRDSLKLVKTEAQKFYQSNSPEECHEMGFRLYQSENFQIQEIGVLLLGYCAHAYPDALDFLKEKVSKHKNWKVQEVLAMAFDMHCKSIGYEQALPLIREWMESDNANVRRAASEGLRVWTGRPYFKENPHVAIELLALQKEDASEYVRKSAGNALRDISRKHPELVAGELEKWDLSSRKAQEVHKLAGKFIL
;
A
#
# COMPACT_ATOMS: atom_id res chain seq x y z
N MET A 1 4.32 23.30 -16.02
CA MET A 1 3.22 22.39 -15.62
C MET A 1 2.50 21.78 -16.81
N HIS A 2 1.94 22.57 -17.75
CA HIS A 2 1.25 22.03 -18.94
C HIS A 2 2.18 21.13 -19.79
N ASP A 3 3.42 21.57 -19.99
CA ASP A 3 4.43 20.85 -20.77
C ASP A 3 4.72 19.43 -20.27
N TYR A 4 4.60 19.18 -18.95
CA TYR A 4 4.83 17.85 -18.39
C TYR A 4 3.68 16.89 -18.68
N ILE A 5 2.43 17.38 -18.68
CA ILE A 5 1.26 16.56 -19.00
C ILE A 5 1.32 16.13 -20.47
N THR A 6 1.57 17.06 -21.39
CA THR A 6 1.72 16.76 -22.82
C THR A 6 2.88 15.79 -23.06
N TYR A 7 4.02 15.99 -22.40
CA TYR A 7 5.13 15.03 -22.47
C TYR A 7 4.72 13.62 -22.01
N LEU A 8 3.95 13.50 -20.92
CA LEU A 8 3.47 12.21 -20.45
C LEU A 8 2.46 11.59 -21.43
N GLU A 9 1.58 12.36 -22.04
CA GLU A 9 0.63 11.88 -23.04
C GLU A 9 1.35 11.31 -24.28
N GLU A 10 2.48 11.89 -24.67
CA GLU A 10 3.31 11.40 -25.78
C GLU A 10 4.21 10.22 -25.39
N THR A 11 4.67 10.19 -24.14
CA THR A 11 5.69 9.23 -23.67
C THR A 11 5.09 7.98 -23.05
N ILE A 12 3.91 8.10 -22.43
CA ILE A 12 3.23 6.97 -21.79
C ILE A 12 2.63 6.09 -22.88
N PRO A 13 3.10 4.84 -23.03
CA PRO A 13 2.64 3.95 -24.09
C PRO A 13 1.20 3.51 -23.86
N ASP A 14 0.52 3.14 -24.94
CA ASP A 14 -0.79 2.47 -24.88
C ASP A 14 -0.72 1.15 -24.08
N ARG A 15 0.44 0.49 -24.12
CA ARG A 15 0.68 -0.74 -23.36
C ARG A 15 1.15 -0.42 -21.95
N ASP A 16 0.48 -1.01 -20.97
CA ASP A 16 0.81 -0.92 -19.56
C ASP A 16 2.31 -1.13 -19.21
N SER A 17 2.88 -0.18 -18.47
CA SER A 17 4.27 -0.18 -18.00
C SER A 17 4.43 0.51 -16.64
N LEU A 18 4.20 -0.24 -15.55
CA LEU A 18 4.45 0.23 -14.18
C LEU A 18 5.90 0.71 -13.95
N LYS A 19 6.88 0.13 -14.66
CA LYS A 19 8.28 0.58 -14.57
C LYS A 19 8.43 2.02 -15.05
N LEU A 20 7.79 2.36 -16.17
CA LEU A 20 7.85 3.72 -16.72
C LEU A 20 7.10 4.69 -15.81
N VAL A 21 5.89 4.34 -15.36
CA VAL A 21 5.11 5.12 -14.38
C VAL A 21 5.94 5.51 -13.16
N LYS A 22 6.61 4.53 -12.53
CA LYS A 22 7.49 4.79 -11.38
C LYS A 22 8.68 5.67 -11.73
N THR A 23 9.27 5.45 -12.90
CA THR A 23 10.43 6.21 -13.37
C THR A 23 10.08 7.68 -13.57
N GLU A 24 8.95 7.98 -14.22
CA GLU A 24 8.52 9.35 -14.48
C GLU A 24 8.10 10.06 -13.19
N ALA A 25 7.34 9.40 -12.31
CA ALA A 25 6.99 9.94 -11.00
C ALA A 25 8.23 10.28 -10.17
N GLN A 26 9.23 9.39 -10.15
CA GLN A 26 10.47 9.59 -9.42
C GLN A 26 11.29 10.76 -9.99
N LYS A 27 11.43 10.85 -11.33
CA LYS A 27 12.14 11.96 -11.98
C LYS A 27 11.52 13.31 -11.62
N PHE A 28 10.19 13.39 -11.67
CA PHE A 28 9.47 14.60 -11.29
C PHE A 28 9.71 14.94 -9.81
N TYR A 29 9.51 13.98 -8.91
CA TYR A 29 9.75 14.17 -7.49
C TYR A 29 11.19 14.63 -7.16
N GLN A 30 12.20 14.11 -7.85
CA GLN A 30 13.59 14.48 -7.61
C GLN A 30 13.97 15.88 -8.10
N SER A 31 13.21 16.44 -9.03
CA SER A 31 13.52 17.70 -9.70
C SER A 31 12.63 18.87 -9.26
N ASN A 32 11.64 18.61 -8.41
CA ASN A 32 10.62 19.58 -8.03
C ASN A 32 10.38 19.55 -6.51
N SER A 33 9.81 20.63 -6.00
CA SER A 33 9.42 20.76 -4.59
C SER A 33 8.24 19.85 -4.22
N PRO A 34 8.03 19.59 -2.92
CA PRO A 34 6.81 18.91 -2.46
C PRO A 34 5.51 19.61 -2.86
N GLU A 35 5.50 20.95 -2.95
CA GLU A 35 4.36 21.75 -3.42
C GLU A 35 4.04 21.45 -4.89
N GLU A 36 5.05 21.45 -5.75
CA GLU A 36 4.89 21.13 -7.17
C GLU A 36 4.46 19.66 -7.37
N CYS A 37 4.95 18.73 -6.54
CA CYS A 37 4.50 17.34 -6.54
C CYS A 37 3.02 17.22 -6.14
N HIS A 38 2.60 17.99 -5.13
CA HIS A 38 1.22 18.04 -4.68
C HIS A 38 0.30 18.54 -5.80
N GLU A 39 0.56 19.73 -6.34
CA GLU A 39 -0.24 20.31 -7.41
C GLU A 39 -0.30 19.40 -8.65
N MET A 40 0.86 18.87 -9.07
CA MET A 40 0.93 17.99 -10.23
C MET A 40 0.22 16.67 -9.98
N GLY A 41 0.31 16.12 -8.77
CA GLY A 41 -0.37 14.90 -8.36
C GLY A 41 -1.88 14.96 -8.60
N PHE A 42 -2.52 16.04 -8.14
CA PHE A 42 -3.95 16.26 -8.37
C PHE A 42 -4.31 16.45 -9.84
N ARG A 43 -3.48 17.19 -10.60
CA ARG A 43 -3.70 17.43 -12.03
C ARG A 43 -3.61 16.15 -12.85
N LEU A 44 -2.56 15.35 -12.66
CA LEU A 44 -2.37 14.09 -13.39
C LEU A 44 -3.47 13.07 -13.09
N TYR A 45 -4.01 13.07 -11.87
CA TYR A 45 -5.13 12.21 -11.53
C TYR A 45 -6.43 12.54 -12.30
N GLN A 46 -6.57 13.73 -12.87
CA GLN A 46 -7.70 14.08 -13.73
C GLN A 46 -7.58 13.52 -15.16
N SER A 47 -6.45 12.90 -15.52
CA SER A 47 -6.26 12.32 -16.85
C SER A 47 -7.22 11.15 -17.10
N GLU A 48 -7.65 10.98 -18.36
CA GLU A 48 -8.37 9.78 -18.81
C GLU A 48 -7.45 8.54 -18.92
N ASN A 49 -6.12 8.74 -18.90
CA ASN A 49 -5.15 7.66 -18.96
C ASN A 49 -4.78 7.19 -17.54
N PHE A 50 -5.15 5.95 -17.20
CA PHE A 50 -4.90 5.40 -15.87
C PHE A 50 -3.42 5.35 -15.48
N GLN A 51 -2.48 5.20 -16.44
CA GLN A 51 -1.05 5.22 -16.12
C GLN A 51 -0.57 6.62 -15.74
N ILE A 52 -1.16 7.66 -16.33
CA ILE A 52 -0.90 9.06 -15.92
C ILE A 52 -1.52 9.31 -14.53
N GLN A 53 -2.71 8.77 -14.26
CA GLN A 53 -3.30 8.81 -12.92
C GLN A 53 -2.40 8.14 -11.89
N GLU A 54 -1.78 6.99 -12.21
CA GLU A 54 -0.83 6.31 -11.34
C GLU A 54 0.39 7.18 -11.00
N ILE A 55 0.94 7.92 -11.98
CA ILE A 55 2.00 8.91 -11.71
C ILE A 55 1.49 9.94 -10.70
N GLY A 56 0.28 10.46 -10.89
CA GLY A 56 -0.35 11.39 -9.95
C GLY A 56 -0.46 10.83 -8.53
N VAL A 57 -0.91 9.58 -8.39
CA VAL A 57 -1.01 8.88 -7.09
C VAL A 57 0.36 8.74 -6.42
N LEU A 58 1.42 8.44 -7.17
CA LEU A 58 2.78 8.37 -6.63
C LEU A 58 3.29 9.73 -6.16
N LEU A 59 3.04 10.80 -6.93
CA LEU A 59 3.43 12.16 -6.53
C LEU A 59 2.74 12.58 -5.22
N LEU A 60 1.45 12.29 -5.07
CA LEU A 60 0.72 12.50 -3.82
C LEU A 60 1.32 11.70 -2.66
N GLY A 61 1.73 10.44 -2.90
CA GLY A 61 2.43 9.62 -1.91
C GLY A 61 3.76 10.23 -1.45
N TYR A 62 4.53 10.84 -2.36
CA TYR A 62 5.79 11.51 -2.02
C TYR A 62 5.58 12.75 -1.15
N CYS A 63 4.53 13.54 -1.39
CA CYS A 63 4.31 14.82 -0.71
C CYS A 63 3.35 14.74 0.50
N ALA A 64 2.67 13.62 0.73
CA ALA A 64 1.65 13.48 1.77
C ALA A 64 2.12 13.79 3.21
N HIS A 65 3.43 13.73 3.49
CA HIS A 65 3.97 14.14 4.80
C HIS A 65 3.93 15.65 5.04
N ALA A 66 3.95 16.45 3.97
CA ALA A 66 3.87 17.90 4.03
C ALA A 66 2.43 18.41 3.79
N TYR A 67 1.60 17.61 3.11
CA TYR A 67 0.26 18.00 2.67
C TYR A 67 -0.78 16.94 3.08
N PRO A 68 -1.48 17.13 4.22
CA PRO A 68 -2.44 16.14 4.72
C PRO A 68 -3.61 15.84 3.77
N ASP A 69 -4.03 16.82 2.98
CA ASP A 69 -5.11 16.65 2.00
C ASP A 69 -4.73 15.67 0.87
N ALA A 70 -3.45 15.49 0.57
CA ALA A 70 -2.99 14.43 -0.33
C ALA A 70 -3.27 13.04 0.24
N LEU A 71 -3.05 12.83 1.54
CA LEU A 71 -3.35 11.56 2.21
C LEU A 71 -4.86 11.30 2.27
N ASP A 72 -5.64 12.34 2.58
CA ASP A 72 -7.11 12.27 2.54
C ASP A 72 -7.60 11.92 1.13
N PHE A 73 -7.00 12.50 0.09
CA PHE A 73 -7.36 12.19 -1.30
C PHE A 73 -7.03 10.73 -1.67
N LEU A 74 -5.84 10.24 -1.28
CA LEU A 74 -5.45 8.84 -1.47
C LEU A 74 -6.47 7.90 -0.81
N LYS A 75 -6.83 8.20 0.44
CA LYS A 75 -7.77 7.41 1.23
C LYS A 75 -9.21 7.49 0.74
N GLU A 76 -9.71 8.67 0.39
CA GLU A 76 -11.14 8.88 0.14
C GLU A 76 -11.53 8.88 -1.33
N LYS A 77 -10.58 9.14 -2.25
CA LYS A 77 -10.83 9.20 -3.69
C LYS A 77 -10.14 8.06 -4.42
N VAL A 78 -8.82 7.92 -4.26
CA VAL A 78 -8.04 6.90 -4.99
C VAL A 78 -8.44 5.49 -4.60
N SER A 79 -8.76 5.24 -3.32
CA SER A 79 -9.28 3.94 -2.85
C SER A 79 -10.59 3.49 -3.50
N LYS A 80 -11.32 4.40 -4.17
CA LYS A 80 -12.57 4.11 -4.90
C LYS A 80 -12.34 3.90 -6.40
N HIS A 81 -11.09 4.02 -6.86
CA HIS A 81 -10.75 3.85 -8.27
C HIS A 81 -11.01 2.43 -8.76
N LYS A 82 -11.63 2.29 -9.94
CA LYS A 82 -12.07 0.99 -10.48
C LYS A 82 -10.93 0.14 -11.04
N ASN A 83 -9.84 0.77 -11.48
CA ASN A 83 -8.69 0.04 -12.02
C ASN A 83 -7.83 -0.52 -10.88
N TRP A 84 -7.67 -1.84 -10.85
CA TRP A 84 -6.88 -2.54 -9.83
C TRP A 84 -5.40 -2.13 -9.83
N LYS A 85 -4.83 -1.70 -10.97
CA LYS A 85 -3.43 -1.24 -11.04
C LYS A 85 -3.22 0.07 -10.27
N VAL A 86 -4.20 0.97 -10.35
CA VAL A 86 -4.22 2.18 -9.50
C VAL A 86 -4.31 1.81 -8.01
N GLN A 87 -5.02 0.73 -7.65
CA GLN A 87 -5.04 0.22 -6.27
C GLN A 87 -3.69 -0.37 -5.83
N GLU A 88 -2.90 -0.97 -6.75
CA GLU A 88 -1.51 -1.34 -6.46
C GLU A 88 -0.65 -0.11 -6.19
N VAL A 89 -0.83 0.94 -6.97
CA VAL A 89 -0.09 2.19 -6.81
C VAL A 89 -0.50 2.94 -5.55
N LEU A 90 -1.78 2.87 -5.14
CA LEU A 90 -2.24 3.38 -3.83
C LEU A 90 -1.49 2.72 -2.67
N ALA A 91 -1.31 1.39 -2.72
CA ALA A 91 -0.55 0.67 -1.69
C ALA A 91 0.92 1.16 -1.63
N MET A 92 1.53 1.45 -2.79
CA MET A 92 2.88 2.01 -2.86
C MET A 92 2.94 3.44 -2.31
N ALA A 93 1.97 4.29 -2.64
CA ALA A 93 1.88 5.65 -2.13
C ALA A 93 1.73 5.68 -0.59
N PHE A 94 0.96 4.74 -0.03
CA PHE A 94 0.84 4.57 1.42
C PHE A 94 2.16 4.16 2.08
N ASP A 95 2.91 3.21 1.50
CA ASP A 95 4.25 2.83 1.97
C ASP A 95 5.25 3.99 1.88
N MET A 96 5.18 4.79 0.81
CA MET A 96 6.01 6.00 0.65
C MET A 96 5.75 7.01 1.76
N HIS A 97 4.47 7.25 2.10
CA HIS A 97 4.12 8.13 3.20
C HIS A 97 4.64 7.58 4.54
N CYS A 98 4.38 6.30 4.85
CA CYS A 98 4.91 5.64 6.06
C CYS A 98 6.44 5.76 6.16
N LYS A 99 7.15 5.60 5.04
CA LYS A 99 8.60 5.76 4.97
C LYS A 99 9.04 7.19 5.28
N SER A 100 8.32 8.19 4.78
CA SER A 100 8.69 9.60 4.94
C SER A 100 8.55 10.12 6.37
N ILE A 101 7.53 9.65 7.10
CA ILE A 101 7.30 10.05 8.50
C ILE A 101 7.98 9.12 9.52
N GLY A 102 8.42 7.93 9.06
CA GLY A 102 8.98 6.87 9.89
C GLY A 102 7.91 5.84 10.30
N TYR A 103 8.22 4.55 10.16
CA TYR A 103 7.22 3.47 10.34
C TYR A 103 6.69 3.33 11.76
N GLU A 104 7.50 3.66 12.78
CA GLU A 104 7.05 3.72 14.18
C GLU A 104 6.04 4.86 14.37
N GLN A 105 6.38 6.05 13.86
CA GLN A 105 5.52 7.23 13.91
C GLN A 105 4.23 7.02 13.09
N ALA A 106 4.29 6.20 12.03
CA ALA A 106 3.15 5.85 11.18
C ALA A 106 2.19 4.83 11.81
N LEU A 107 2.50 4.21 12.96
CA LEU A 107 1.66 3.17 13.55
C LEU A 107 0.19 3.58 13.77
N PRO A 108 -0.13 4.78 14.29
CA PRO A 108 -1.53 5.20 14.44
C PRO A 108 -2.26 5.26 13.09
N LEU A 109 -1.59 5.76 12.05
CA LEU A 109 -2.15 5.82 10.70
C LEU A 109 -2.33 4.43 10.09
N ILE A 110 -1.36 3.53 10.28
CA ILE A 110 -1.45 2.14 9.82
C ILE A 110 -2.65 1.44 10.45
N ARG A 111 -2.86 1.59 11.77
CA ARG A 111 -4.03 1.03 12.46
C ARG A 111 -5.33 1.60 11.90
N GLU A 112 -5.38 2.92 11.75
CA GLU A 112 -6.54 3.62 11.20
C GLU A 112 -6.90 3.10 9.79
N TRP A 113 -5.94 2.99 8.88
CA TRP A 113 -6.18 2.45 7.54
C TRP A 113 -6.61 0.98 7.55
N MET A 114 -6.07 0.17 8.47
CA MET A 114 -6.43 -1.24 8.65
C MET A 114 -7.83 -1.44 9.26
N GLU A 115 -8.42 -0.39 9.83
CA GLU A 115 -9.77 -0.39 10.42
C GLU A 115 -10.81 0.33 9.54
N SER A 116 -10.38 0.91 8.41
CA SER A 116 -11.27 1.63 7.48
C SER A 116 -12.42 0.75 6.98
N ASP A 117 -13.62 1.34 6.81
CA ASP A 117 -14.75 0.65 6.18
C ASP A 117 -14.48 0.25 4.72
N ASN A 118 -13.56 0.93 4.04
CA ASN A 118 -13.20 0.62 2.66
C ASN A 118 -12.13 -0.48 2.57
N ALA A 119 -12.49 -1.62 1.98
CA ALA A 119 -11.59 -2.75 1.78
C ALA A 119 -10.32 -2.41 0.99
N ASN A 120 -10.37 -1.45 0.06
CA ASN A 120 -9.18 -1.03 -0.69
C ASN A 120 -8.19 -0.23 0.17
N VAL A 121 -8.68 0.52 1.17
CA VAL A 121 -7.83 1.24 2.14
C VAL A 121 -7.13 0.23 3.05
N ARG A 122 -7.90 -0.72 3.61
CA ARG A 122 -7.33 -1.81 4.43
C ARG A 122 -6.29 -2.62 3.66
N ARG A 123 -6.60 -2.95 2.40
CA ARG A 123 -5.66 -3.67 1.53
C ARG A 123 -4.42 -2.84 1.22
N ALA A 124 -4.55 -1.55 0.96
CA ALA A 124 -3.41 -0.68 0.66
C ALA A 124 -2.41 -0.68 1.83
N ALA A 125 -2.89 -0.64 3.07
CA ALA A 125 -2.04 -0.79 4.25
C ALA A 125 -1.43 -2.19 4.38
N SER A 126 -2.23 -3.25 4.27
CA SER A 126 -1.74 -4.63 4.41
C SER A 126 -0.72 -5.03 3.33
N GLU A 127 -0.93 -4.56 2.09
CA GLU A 127 -0.07 -4.89 0.96
C GLU A 127 1.14 -3.95 0.84
N GLY A 128 0.94 -2.64 0.99
CA GLY A 128 1.95 -1.63 0.68
C GLY A 128 3.24 -1.84 1.46
N LEU A 129 3.11 -2.27 2.72
CA LEU A 129 4.23 -2.52 3.62
C LEU A 129 4.91 -3.88 3.38
N ARG A 130 4.42 -4.74 2.49
CA ARG A 130 5.05 -6.04 2.21
C ARG A 130 6.44 -5.88 1.60
N VAL A 131 7.44 -6.69 1.99
CA VAL A 131 7.46 -7.53 3.20
C VAL A 131 7.61 -6.64 4.44
N TRP A 132 6.69 -6.78 5.41
CA TRP A 132 6.58 -5.88 6.57
C TRP A 132 7.87 -5.86 7.40
N THR A 133 8.43 -7.03 7.70
CA THR A 133 9.71 -7.17 8.43
C THR A 133 10.95 -6.78 7.60
N GLY A 134 10.76 -6.30 6.37
CA GLY A 134 11.77 -5.60 5.60
C GLY A 134 11.81 -4.09 5.86
N ARG A 135 10.78 -3.52 6.50
CA ARG A 135 10.70 -2.11 6.83
C ARG A 135 11.38 -1.81 8.17
N PRO A 136 11.98 -0.61 8.36
CA PRO A 136 12.39 -0.12 9.67
C PRO A 136 11.27 -0.26 10.71
N TYR A 137 11.64 -0.30 12.00
CA TYR A 137 10.76 -0.63 13.12
C TYR A 137 10.23 -2.08 13.11
N PHE A 138 9.52 -2.51 12.07
CA PHE A 138 8.95 -3.86 11.99
C PHE A 138 10.01 -4.97 11.85
N LYS A 139 11.17 -4.65 11.28
CA LYS A 139 12.33 -5.55 11.26
C LYS A 139 12.79 -5.93 12.67
N GLU A 140 12.84 -4.96 13.58
CA GLU A 140 13.26 -5.17 14.97
C GLU A 140 12.08 -5.62 15.85
N ASN A 141 10.85 -5.32 15.43
CA ASN A 141 9.61 -5.63 16.13
C ASN A 141 8.64 -6.47 15.26
N PRO A 142 9.02 -7.69 14.83
CA PRO A 142 8.22 -8.51 13.92
C PRO A 142 6.84 -8.89 14.50
N HIS A 143 6.73 -8.99 15.82
CA HIS A 143 5.47 -9.28 16.52
C HIS A 143 4.40 -8.21 16.25
N VAL A 144 4.76 -6.93 16.19
CA VAL A 144 3.81 -5.84 15.90
C VAL A 144 3.20 -5.98 14.51
N ALA A 145 4.02 -6.32 13.50
CA ALA A 145 3.51 -6.58 12.15
C ALA A 145 2.57 -7.80 12.12
N ILE A 146 2.94 -8.88 12.80
CA ILE A 146 2.13 -10.09 12.90
C ILE A 146 0.78 -9.80 13.53
N GLU A 147 0.75 -9.10 14.67
CA GLU A 147 -0.49 -8.72 15.37
C GLU A 147 -1.41 -7.88 14.48
N LEU A 148 -0.89 -6.85 13.81
CA LEU A 148 -1.67 -5.99 12.91
C LEU A 148 -2.29 -6.77 11.75
N LEU A 149 -1.53 -7.68 11.14
CA LEU A 149 -2.01 -8.50 10.03
C LEU A 149 -3.01 -9.57 10.49
N ALA A 150 -2.81 -10.15 11.68
CA ALA A 150 -3.69 -11.17 12.26
C ALA A 150 -5.10 -10.64 12.58
N LEU A 151 -5.25 -9.33 12.82
CA LEU A 151 -6.57 -8.69 12.98
C LEU A 151 -7.44 -8.84 11.73
N GLN A 152 -6.84 -8.98 10.54
CA GLN A 152 -7.55 -9.07 9.27
C GLN A 152 -7.98 -10.49 8.88
N LYS A 153 -7.77 -11.49 9.77
CA LYS A 153 -8.08 -12.90 9.47
C LYS A 153 -9.55 -13.18 9.16
N GLU A 154 -10.44 -12.35 9.72
CA GLU A 154 -11.91 -12.45 9.55
C GLU A 154 -12.48 -11.41 8.58
N ASP A 155 -11.62 -10.66 7.88
CA ASP A 155 -12.05 -9.57 7.01
C ASP A 155 -13.13 -10.03 6.01
N ALA A 156 -14.19 -9.25 5.82
CA ALA A 156 -15.27 -9.58 4.89
C ALA A 156 -14.78 -9.70 3.44
N SER A 157 -13.78 -8.91 3.07
CA SER A 157 -13.18 -8.87 1.74
C SER A 157 -12.12 -9.96 1.57
N GLU A 158 -12.34 -10.87 0.61
CA GLU A 158 -11.33 -11.86 0.22
C GLU A 158 -10.03 -11.19 -0.25
N TYR A 159 -10.12 -10.00 -0.86
CA TYR A 159 -8.97 -9.24 -1.32
C TYR A 159 -8.04 -8.84 -0.16
N VAL A 160 -8.61 -8.38 0.96
CA VAL A 160 -7.87 -8.04 2.19
C VAL A 160 -7.31 -9.31 2.83
N ARG A 161 -8.13 -10.36 2.98
CA ARG A 161 -7.69 -11.66 3.54
C ARG A 161 -6.48 -12.25 2.79
N LYS A 162 -6.50 -12.20 1.45
CA LYS A 162 -5.38 -12.66 0.62
C LYS A 162 -4.11 -11.84 0.84
N SER A 163 -4.23 -10.52 0.97
CA SER A 163 -3.08 -9.66 1.27
C SER A 163 -2.51 -9.96 2.66
N ALA A 164 -3.35 -10.02 3.68
CA ALA A 164 -2.93 -10.33 5.06
C ALA A 164 -2.26 -11.71 5.17
N GLY A 165 -2.87 -12.76 4.58
CA GLY A 165 -2.30 -14.11 4.59
C GLY A 165 -0.96 -14.19 3.86
N ASN A 166 -0.81 -13.49 2.72
CA ASN A 166 0.48 -13.43 2.02
C ASN A 166 1.52 -12.59 2.77
N ALA A 167 1.12 -11.51 3.44
CA ALA A 167 2.02 -10.72 4.27
C ALA A 167 2.56 -11.55 5.45
N LEU A 168 1.71 -12.29 6.16
CA LEU A 168 2.12 -13.24 7.20
C LEU A 168 3.03 -14.34 6.65
N ARG A 169 2.72 -14.86 5.44
CA ARG A 169 3.57 -15.84 4.75
C ARG A 169 4.94 -15.28 4.39
N ASP A 170 5.04 -14.00 4.04
CA ASP A 170 6.33 -13.37 3.77
C ASP A 170 7.16 -13.26 5.05
N ILE A 171 6.52 -12.95 6.18
CA ILE A 171 7.15 -12.90 7.50
C ILE A 171 7.61 -14.30 7.94
N SER A 172 6.81 -15.35 7.73
CA SER A 172 7.12 -16.72 8.19
C SER A 172 8.38 -17.31 7.56
N ARG A 173 8.83 -16.79 6.41
CA ARG A 173 10.12 -17.17 5.80
C ARG A 173 11.33 -16.81 6.66
N LYS A 174 11.23 -15.77 7.50
CA LYS A 174 12.31 -15.30 8.39
C LYS A 174 12.00 -15.49 9.86
N HIS A 175 10.73 -15.47 10.23
CA HIS A 175 10.26 -15.60 11.61
C HIS A 175 9.20 -16.71 11.71
N PRO A 176 9.54 -17.96 11.34
CA PRO A 176 8.56 -19.06 11.28
C PRO A 176 7.90 -19.31 12.64
N GLU A 177 8.69 -19.35 13.73
CA GLU A 177 8.19 -19.59 15.09
C GLU A 177 7.21 -18.52 15.58
N LEU A 178 7.44 -17.24 15.24
CA LEU A 178 6.54 -16.17 15.64
C LEU A 178 5.20 -16.25 14.91
N VAL A 179 5.22 -16.59 13.62
CA VAL A 179 3.98 -16.77 12.86
C VAL A 179 3.26 -18.05 13.29
N ALA A 180 3.99 -19.15 13.57
CA ALA A 180 3.43 -20.40 14.07
C ALA A 180 2.70 -20.17 15.40
N GLY A 181 3.38 -19.55 16.37
CA GLY A 181 2.79 -19.24 17.67
C GLY A 181 1.60 -18.29 17.59
N GLU A 182 1.50 -17.42 16.57
CA GLU A 182 0.29 -16.64 16.33
C GLU A 182 -0.84 -17.49 15.75
N LEU A 183 -0.56 -18.30 14.73
CA LEU A 183 -1.56 -19.14 14.06
C LEU A 183 -2.16 -20.21 14.99
N GLU A 184 -1.38 -20.76 15.91
CA GLU A 184 -1.84 -21.73 16.92
C GLU A 184 -2.94 -21.18 17.83
N LYS A 185 -3.03 -19.85 18.00
CA LYS A 185 -4.06 -19.21 18.83
C LYS A 185 -5.40 -19.05 18.10
N TRP A 186 -5.46 -19.30 16.80
CA TRP A 186 -6.63 -18.96 16.00
C TRP A 186 -7.73 -20.02 16.13
N ASP A 187 -8.95 -19.55 16.39
CA ASP A 187 -10.13 -20.36 16.13
C ASP A 187 -10.37 -20.46 14.62
N LEU A 188 -10.36 -21.69 14.10
CA LEU A 188 -10.57 -22.00 12.69
C LEU A 188 -12.01 -22.44 12.40
N SER A 189 -12.97 -22.09 13.24
CA SER A 189 -14.40 -22.34 13.02
C SER A 189 -14.94 -21.68 11.75
N SER A 190 -14.37 -20.54 11.34
CA SER A 190 -14.79 -19.80 10.14
C SER A 190 -13.95 -20.16 8.90
N ARG A 191 -14.60 -20.20 7.73
CA ARG A 191 -13.90 -20.37 6.44
C ARG A 191 -12.91 -19.23 6.17
N LYS A 192 -13.20 -18.01 6.62
CA LYS A 192 -12.35 -16.84 6.39
C LYS A 192 -11.01 -16.98 7.12
N ALA A 193 -11.06 -17.33 8.40
CA ALA A 193 -9.85 -17.60 9.19
C ALA A 193 -9.05 -18.77 8.60
N GLN A 194 -9.71 -19.86 8.19
CA GLN A 194 -9.05 -21.00 7.52
C GLN A 194 -8.30 -20.60 6.25
N GLU A 195 -8.89 -19.73 5.41
CA GLU A 195 -8.26 -19.24 4.18
C GLU A 195 -6.96 -18.47 4.47
N VAL A 196 -7.00 -17.55 5.43
CA VAL A 196 -5.83 -16.75 5.83
C VAL A 196 -4.77 -17.62 6.50
N HIS A 197 -5.19 -18.51 7.41
CA HIS A 197 -4.31 -19.44 8.11
C HIS A 197 -3.57 -20.34 7.10
N LYS A 198 -4.26 -20.88 6.10
CA LYS A 198 -3.66 -21.72 5.05
C LYS A 198 -2.61 -20.96 4.24
N LEU A 199 -2.85 -19.68 3.92
CA LEU A 199 -1.87 -18.85 3.22
C LEU A 199 -0.63 -18.59 4.08
N ALA A 200 -0.84 -18.13 5.31
CA ALA A 200 0.21 -17.78 6.26
C ALA A 200 1.10 -18.98 6.64
N GLY A 201 0.48 -20.14 6.89
CA GLY A 201 1.12 -21.37 7.32
C GLY A 201 1.83 -22.17 6.22
N LYS A 202 1.87 -21.69 4.97
CA LYS A 202 2.41 -22.47 3.84
C LYS A 202 3.87 -22.94 4.01
N PHE A 203 4.65 -22.27 4.84
CA PHE A 203 6.07 -22.59 5.09
C PHE A 203 6.36 -22.97 6.55
N ILE A 204 5.31 -23.13 7.36
CA ILE A 204 5.42 -23.54 8.76
C ILE A 204 5.29 -25.07 8.75
N LEU A 205 6.28 -25.75 9.32
CA LEU A 205 6.38 -27.22 9.37
C LEU A 205 5.48 -27.80 10.45
#